data_AF-A0A972FXX1-F1
#
_entry.id   AF-A0A972FXX1-F1
#
_cell.length_a   1.000
_cell.length_b   1.000
_cell.length_c   1.000
_cell.angle_alpha   90.00
_cell.angle_beta   90.00
_cell.angle_gamma   90.00
#
_symmetry.space_group_name_H-M   'P 1'
#
loop_
_entity.id
_entity.type
_entity.pdbx_description
1 polymer ?
#
loop_
_entity_poly.entity_id
_entity_poly.type
_entity_poly.pdbx_seq_one_letter_code
_entity_poly.pdbx_strand_id
1 'polypeptide(L)'
;MTRPMWISLAGLVLAATLFGVVMGLRAVPPTEGEIIDSLAALYVAETGGSPTDCHAVPSELNGVRLVLICMPQGGETRLYPVNDWGVMVELDASLTAGEPQT
;
A
#
# COMPACT_ATOMS: atom_id res chain seq x y z
N MET A 1 23.05 13.16 -42.78
CA MET A 1 22.34 13.41 -41.51
C MET A 1 23.14 14.42 -40.72
N THR A 2 22.61 15.61 -40.46
CA THR A 2 23.35 16.70 -39.80
C THR A 2 23.51 16.38 -38.31
N ARG A 3 24.71 16.58 -37.75
CA ARG A 3 25.06 16.39 -36.33
C ARG A 3 23.99 16.88 -35.31
N PRO A 4 23.31 18.02 -35.48
CA PRO A 4 22.25 18.45 -34.56
C PRO A 4 21.07 17.46 -34.45
N MET A 5 20.73 16.77 -35.54
CA MET A 5 19.59 15.86 -35.56
C MET A 5 19.82 14.61 -34.69
N TRP A 6 21.06 14.11 -34.67
CA TRP A 6 21.46 12.98 -33.81
C TRP A 6 21.44 13.36 -32.33
N ILE A 7 21.83 14.58 -31.99
CA ILE A 7 21.80 15.08 -30.60
C ILE A 7 20.35 15.18 -30.11
N SER A 8 19.44 15.73 -30.93
CA SER A 8 18.01 15.81 -30.57
C SER A 8 17.39 14.42 -30.40
N LEU A 9 17.70 13.47 -31.30
CA LEU A 9 17.20 12.10 -31.20
C LEU A 9 17.73 11.40 -29.93
N ALA A 10 19.03 11.51 -29.66
CA ALA A 10 19.63 10.94 -28.45
C ALA A 10 19.02 11.55 -27.18
N GLY A 11 18.79 12.87 -27.16
CA GLY A 11 18.14 13.56 -26.04
C GLY A 11 16.71 13.05 -25.80
N LEU A 12 15.91 12.87 -26.85
CA LEU A 12 14.55 12.32 -26.74
C LEU A 12 14.55 10.89 -26.21
N VAL A 13 15.42 10.02 -26.72
CA VAL A 13 15.53 8.63 -26.27
C VAL A 13 15.94 8.58 -24.79
N LEU A 14 16.91 9.39 -24.39
CA LEU A 14 17.40 9.44 -23.00
C LEU A 14 16.30 9.95 -22.07
N ALA A 15 15.58 11.01 -22.45
CA ALA A 15 14.45 11.52 -21.69
C ALA A 15 13.32 10.49 -21.54
N ALA A 16 12.95 9.79 -22.62
CA ALA A 16 11.94 8.74 -22.58
C ALA A 16 12.37 7.56 -21.69
N THR A 17 13.65 7.18 -21.74
CA THR A 17 14.21 6.10 -20.91
C THR A 17 14.17 6.47 -19.44
N LEU A 18 14.63 7.67 -19.08
CA LEU A 18 14.57 8.16 -17.70
C LEU A 18 13.13 8.22 -17.20
N PHE A 19 12.21 8.73 -18.03
CA PHE A 19 10.81 8.80 -17.67
C PHE A 19 10.21 7.40 -17.44
N GLY A 20 10.49 6.44 -18.32
CA GLY A 20 10.05 5.05 -18.19
C GLY A 20 10.59 4.38 -16.93
N VAL A 21 11.87 4.59 -16.60
CA VAL A 21 12.50 4.06 -15.37
C VAL A 21 11.84 4.66 -14.13
N VAL A 22 11.64 5.98 -14.08
CA VAL A 22 11.01 6.65 -12.93
C VAL A 22 9.57 6.17 -12.74
N MET A 23 8.79 6.03 -13.81
CA MET A 23 7.43 5.50 -13.73
C MET A 23 7.42 4.03 -13.31
N GLY A 24 8.32 3.20 -13.83
CA GLY A 24 8.44 1.80 -13.45
C GLY A 24 8.75 1.61 -11.97
N LEU A 25 9.69 2.39 -11.43
CA LEU A 25 10.04 2.34 -10.00
C LEU A 25 8.89 2.78 -9.09
N ARG A 26 8.04 3.71 -9.55
CA ARG A 26 6.85 4.17 -8.80
C ARG A 26 5.64 3.24 -8.92
N ALA A 27 5.63 2.35 -9.90
CA ALA A 27 4.54 1.40 -10.12
C ALA A 27 4.68 0.13 -9.26
N VAL A 28 5.78 -0.02 -8.51
CA VAL A 28 5.97 -1.16 -7.62
C VAL A 28 5.13 -0.95 -6.35
N PRO A 29 4.19 -1.86 -6.03
CA PRO A 29 3.43 -1.77 -4.80
C PRO A 29 4.36 -1.95 -3.59
N PRO A 30 4.05 -1.30 -2.45
CA PRO A 30 4.83 -1.47 -1.24
C PRO A 30 4.85 -2.92 -0.78
N THR A 31 5.96 -3.30 -0.15
CA THR A 31 6.10 -4.62 0.45
C THR A 31 5.19 -4.75 1.66
N GLU A 32 4.85 -5.98 2.04
CA GLU A 32 3.97 -6.22 3.18
C GLU A 32 4.51 -5.63 4.48
N GLY A 33 5.82 -5.77 4.72
CA GLY A 33 6.49 -5.21 5.89
C GLY A 33 6.40 -3.68 5.94
N GLU A 34 6.61 -2.98 4.83
CA GLU A 34 6.49 -1.52 4.77
C GLU A 34 5.06 -1.05 5.08
N ILE A 35 4.05 -1.78 4.59
CA ILE A 35 2.65 -1.51 4.90
C ILE A 35 2.42 -1.67 6.42
N ILE A 36 2.83 -2.80 6.99
CA ILE A 36 2.65 -3.09 8.42
C ILE A 36 3.35 -2.05 9.29
N ASP A 37 4.61 -1.73 8.99
CA ASP A 37 5.41 -0.78 9.76
C ASP A 37 4.80 0.63 9.73
N SER A 38 4.30 1.07 8.57
CA SER A 38 3.67 2.38 8.44
C SER A 38 2.35 2.48 9.23
N LEU A 39 1.54 1.43 9.24
CA LEU A 39 0.29 1.36 10.00
C LEU A 39 0.53 1.21 11.50
N ALA A 40 1.52 0.42 11.90
CA ALA A 40 1.91 0.31 13.31
C ALA A 40 2.42 1.66 13.84
N ALA A 41 3.19 2.40 13.05
CA ALA A 41 3.61 3.76 13.40
C ALA A 41 2.42 4.72 13.52
N LEU A 42 1.42 4.61 12.64
CA LEU A 42 0.17 5.36 12.75
C LEU A 42 -0.57 5.05 14.06
N TYR A 43 -0.74 3.78 14.39
CA TYR A 43 -1.34 3.35 15.66
C TYR A 43 -0.61 3.94 16.88
N VAL A 44 0.72 3.90 16.89
CA VAL A 44 1.55 4.47 17.97
C VAL A 44 1.34 5.98 18.06
N ALA A 45 1.26 6.69 16.93
CA ALA A 45 1.02 8.12 16.90
C ALA A 45 -0.40 8.50 17.39
N GLU A 46 -1.40 7.69 17.09
CA GLU A 46 -2.79 7.93 17.48
C GLU A 46 -3.07 7.60 18.95
N THR A 47 -2.43 6.54 19.47
CA THR A 47 -2.82 5.95 20.76
C THR A 47 -1.74 6.05 21.84
N GLY A 48 -0.48 6.28 21.45
CA GLY A 48 0.67 6.14 22.34
C GLY A 48 0.99 4.68 22.72
N GLY A 49 0.39 3.69 22.03
CA GLY A 49 0.64 2.27 22.24
C GLY A 49 2.01 1.80 21.72
N SER A 50 2.22 0.48 21.70
CA SER A 50 3.44 -0.14 21.17
C SER A 50 3.20 -0.75 19.79
N PRO A 51 4.16 -0.71 18.85
CA PRO A 51 4.02 -1.42 17.58
C PRO A 51 3.88 -2.94 17.77
N THR A 52 4.33 -3.48 18.91
CA THR A 52 4.16 -4.90 19.27
C THR A 52 2.74 -5.27 19.66
N ASP A 53 1.84 -4.30 19.83
CA ASP A 53 0.42 -4.54 20.06
C ASP A 53 -0.28 -4.98 18.77
N CYS A 54 0.39 -4.84 17.62
CA CYS A 54 -0.15 -5.08 16.30
C CYS A 54 0.29 -6.43 15.72
N HIS A 55 -0.62 -7.09 15.00
CA HIS A 55 -0.33 -8.25 14.17
C HIS A 55 -1.15 -8.19 12.89
N ALA A 56 -0.57 -8.65 11.78
CA ALA A 56 -1.22 -8.63 10.47
C ALA A 56 -1.86 -9.98 10.17
N VAL A 57 -3.05 -9.94 9.59
CA VAL A 57 -3.77 -11.13 9.13
C VAL A 57 -4.16 -10.94 7.66
N PRO A 58 -3.89 -11.92 6.77
CA PRO A 58 -4.34 -11.86 5.38
C PRO A 58 -5.88 -11.89 5.33
N SER A 59 -6.46 -11.18 4.38
CA SER A 59 -7.91 -11.14 4.18
C SER A 59 -8.30 -11.94 2.94
N GLU A 60 -9.47 -12.59 2.99
CA GLU A 60 -10.09 -13.24 1.81
C GLU A 60 -11.08 -12.31 1.08
N LEU A 61 -11.29 -11.10 1.59
CA LEU A 61 -12.22 -10.12 1.00
C LEU A 61 -11.61 -9.47 -0.25
N ASN A 62 -12.40 -9.36 -1.31
CA ASN A 62 -11.99 -8.66 -2.53
C ASN A 62 -11.64 -7.19 -2.23
N GLY A 63 -10.45 -6.77 -2.66
CA GLY A 63 -9.95 -5.41 -2.45
C GLY A 63 -9.31 -5.15 -1.09
N VAL A 64 -9.28 -6.15 -0.20
CA VAL A 64 -8.54 -6.10 1.07
C VAL A 64 -7.41 -7.13 0.99
N ARG A 65 -6.17 -6.67 1.03
CA ARG A 65 -5.00 -7.56 1.03
C ARG A 65 -4.76 -8.13 2.42
N LEU A 66 -4.76 -7.26 3.43
CA LEU A 66 -4.52 -7.64 4.82
C LEU A 66 -5.25 -6.68 5.76
N VAL A 67 -5.43 -7.13 6.99
CA VAL A 67 -5.94 -6.32 8.08
C VAL A 67 -4.89 -6.31 9.18
N LEU A 68 -4.44 -5.12 9.59
CA LEU A 68 -3.60 -4.97 10.77
C LEU A 68 -4.49 -4.81 12.00
N ILE A 69 -4.31 -5.69 12.98
CA ILE A 69 -5.08 -5.74 14.20
C ILE A 69 -4.19 -5.31 15.35
N CYS A 70 -4.49 -4.16 15.97
CA CYS A 70 -3.73 -3.62 17.10
C CYS A 70 -4.55 -3.71 18.39
N MET A 71 -4.03 -4.43 19.38
CA MET A 71 -4.69 -4.72 20.66
C MET A 71 -3.79 -4.31 21.84
N PRO A 72 -3.92 -3.08 22.36
CA PRO A 72 -3.22 -2.68 23.56
C PRO A 72 -3.72 -3.44 24.79
N GLN A 73 -2.83 -3.71 25.73
CA GLN A 73 -3.18 -4.30 27.02
C GLN A 73 -4.17 -3.38 27.77
N GLY A 74 -5.45 -3.78 27.83
CA GLY A 74 -6.51 -3.05 28.52
C GLY A 74 -7.16 -1.90 27.73
N GLY A 75 -6.91 -1.80 26.42
CA GLY A 75 -7.56 -0.81 25.55
C GLY A 75 -8.44 -1.41 24.46
N GLU A 76 -9.03 -0.55 23.63
CA GLU A 76 -9.86 -0.97 22.52
C GLU A 76 -9.03 -1.51 21.34
N THR A 77 -9.51 -2.61 20.75
CA THR A 77 -8.94 -3.19 19.53
C THR A 77 -9.20 -2.28 18.34
N ARG A 78 -8.17 -1.99 17.55
CA ARG A 78 -8.26 -1.22 16.31
C ARG A 78 -7.92 -2.09 15.10
N LEU A 79 -8.68 -1.92 14.03
CA LEU A 79 -8.53 -2.65 12.77
C LEU A 79 -8.16 -1.66 11.66
N TYR A 80 -7.07 -1.95 10.96
CA TYR A 80 -6.61 -1.18 9.81
C TYR A 80 -6.60 -2.10 8.57
N PRO A 81 -7.75 -2.24 7.90
CA PRO A 81 -7.85 -2.97 6.64
C PRO A 81 -7.18 -2.18 5.51
N VAL A 82 -6.37 -2.84 4.70
CA VAL A 82 -5.66 -2.19 3.59
C VAL A 82 -5.67 -3.03 2.32
N ASN A 83 -5.60 -2.33 1.18
CA ASN A 83 -5.49 -2.94 -0.14
C ASN A 83 -4.02 -3.26 -0.52
N ASP A 84 -3.80 -3.66 -1.76
CA ASP A 84 -2.48 -4.03 -2.28
C ASP A 84 -1.44 -2.91 -2.23
N TRP A 85 -1.89 -1.65 -2.15
CA TRP A 85 -1.06 -0.46 -2.07
C TRP A 85 -0.87 0.05 -0.63
N GLY A 86 -1.38 -0.66 0.38
CA GLY A 86 -1.32 -0.22 1.77
C GLY A 86 -2.28 0.93 2.09
N VAL A 87 -3.25 1.20 1.22
CA VAL A 87 -4.26 2.26 1.43
C VAL A 87 -5.40 1.68 2.24
N MET A 88 -5.82 2.40 3.29
CA MET A 88 -6.96 2.04 4.11
C MET A 88 -8.24 1.97 3.28
N VAL A 89 -8.95 0.87 3.41
CA VAL A 89 -10.25 0.66 2.76
C VAL A 89 -11.35 0.71 3.81
N GLU A 90 -12.41 1.45 3.55
CA GLU A 90 -13.60 1.35 4.38
C GLU A 90 -14.20 -0.03 4.13
N LEU A 91 -14.18 -0.91 5.14
CA LEU A 91 -15.04 -2.08 5.11
C LEU A 91 -16.47 -1.57 5.28
N ASP A 92 -17.12 -1.30 4.15
CA ASP A 92 -18.57 -1.26 4.08
C ASP A 92 -19.09 -2.58 4.70
N ALA A 93 -20.04 -2.45 5.63
CA ALA A 93 -20.73 -3.57 6.26
C ALA A 93 -21.31 -4.57 5.25
N SER A 94 -21.50 -4.19 3.98
CA SER A 94 -21.89 -5.04 2.85
C SER A 94 -20.87 -6.15 2.54
N LEU A 95 -19.57 -5.99 2.85
CA LEU A 95 -18.56 -7.04 2.66
C LEU A 95 -18.62 -8.14 3.74
N THR A 96 -19.38 -7.93 4.82
CA THR A 96 -19.64 -8.96 5.85
C THR A 96 -20.75 -9.92 5.42
N ALA A 97 -21.57 -9.53 4.44
CA ALA A 97 -22.54 -10.41 3.82
C ALA A 97 -21.87 -11.10 2.63
N GLY A 98 -21.39 -12.32 2.85
CA GLY A 98 -21.15 -13.25 1.74
C GLY A 98 -22.47 -13.48 1.02
N GLU A 99 -22.81 -12.65 0.04
CA GLU A 99 -23.87 -12.94 -0.90
C GLU A 99 -23.32 -13.95 -1.93
N PRO A 100 -23.89 -15.17 -2.01
CA PRO A 100 -23.52 -16.11 -3.04
C PRO A 100 -24.02 -15.51 -4.35
N GLN A 101 -23.08 -15.16 -5.23
CA GLN A 101 -23.43 -14.76 -6.59
C GLN A 101 -24.05 -15.97 -7.29
N THR A 102 -25.35 -15.86 -7.57
CA THR A 102 -26.15 -16.86 -8.31
C THR A 102 -26.05 -16.63 -9.80
#